data_AF-A0A931RJL6-F1
#
_entry.id   AF-A0A931RJL6-F1
#
_cell.length_a   1.000
_cell.length_b   1.000
_cell.length_c   1.000
_cell.angle_alpha   90.00
_cell.angle_beta   90.00
_cell.angle_gamma   90.00
#
_symmetry.space_group_name_H-M   'P 1'
#
loop_
_entity.id
_entity.type
_entity.pdbx_description
1 polymer ?
#
loop_
_entity_poly.entity_id
_entity_poly.type
_entity_poly.pdbx_seq_one_letter_code
_entity_poly.pdbx_strand_id
1 'polypeptide(L)'
;MKKLILLIILILGFIIGAGLILQQNNKNNPSTEIITPIQEQPRSFEPIEDNQGEVVVKVTPKRLSSKENVEFNISLSTHSVDLDYSLKDISLIEDDKGNEYKPISWSGGKGGHHLEGILIFPPFLNKTMFVRLIIKQIGGVDKNYKWDL
;
A
#
# COMPACT_ATOMS: atom_id res chain seq x y z
N MET A 1 -3.01 -66.57 -34.92
CA MET A 1 -2.91 -66.81 -33.46
C MET A 1 -1.78 -66.04 -32.75
N LYS A 2 -0.70 -65.59 -33.41
CA LYS A 2 0.30 -64.70 -32.77
C LYS A 2 -0.05 -63.20 -32.81
N LYS A 3 -0.90 -62.76 -33.76
CA LYS A 3 -1.31 -61.35 -33.92
C LYS A 3 -2.44 -60.89 -32.99
N LEU A 4 -3.13 -61.81 -32.30
CA LEU A 4 -4.20 -61.48 -31.34
C LEU A 4 -3.68 -61.32 -29.90
N ILE A 5 -2.49 -61.86 -29.59
CA ILE A 5 -1.86 -61.76 -28.26
C ILE A 5 -1.21 -60.37 -28.05
N LEU A 6 -0.78 -59.70 -29.12
CA LEU A 6 -0.15 -58.38 -29.07
C LEU A 6 -1.13 -57.23 -28.75
N LEU A 7 -2.44 -57.41 -29.00
CA LEU A 7 -3.44 -56.36 -28.75
C LEU A 7 -3.92 -56.31 -27.28
N ILE A 8 -3.79 -57.42 -26.55
CA ILE A 8 -4.25 -57.54 -25.15
C ILE A 8 -3.22 -56.92 -24.18
N ILE A 9 -1.93 -56.95 -24.51
CA ILE A 9 -0.85 -56.38 -23.67
C ILE A 9 -0.87 -54.84 -23.68
N LEU A 10 -1.40 -54.21 -24.75
CA LEU A 10 -1.43 -52.75 -24.86
C LEU A 10 -2.54 -52.11 -24.00
N ILE A 11 -3.59 -52.87 -23.64
CA ILE A 11 -4.73 -52.38 -22.86
C ILE A 11 -4.47 -52.52 -21.34
N LEU A 12 -3.58 -53.44 -20.94
CA LEU A 12 -3.24 -53.65 -19.53
C LEU A 12 -2.28 -52.57 -18.97
N GLY A 13 -1.62 -51.79 -19.83
CA GLY A 13 -0.70 -50.72 -19.43
C GLY A 13 -1.38 -49.41 -19.00
N PHE A 14 -2.68 -49.21 -19.27
CA PHE A 14 -3.34 -47.92 -19.00
C PHE A 14 -4.01 -47.85 -17.61
N ILE A 15 -4.22 -48.97 -16.92
CA ILE A 15 -4.89 -48.98 -15.60
C ILE A 15 -3.92 -48.62 -14.45
N ILE A 16 -2.60 -48.61 -14.70
CA ILE A 16 -1.59 -48.28 -13.67
C ILE A 16 -1.46 -46.75 -13.46
N GLY A 17 -1.96 -45.92 -14.39
CA GLY A 17 -1.81 -44.46 -14.31
C GLY A 17 -2.85 -43.70 -13.49
N ALA A 18 -3.99 -44.32 -13.13
CA ALA A 18 -5.13 -43.61 -12.52
C ALA A 18 -5.37 -43.94 -11.04
N GLY A 19 -4.53 -44.79 -10.43
CA GLY A 19 -4.75 -45.38 -9.10
C GLY A 19 -3.86 -44.88 -7.96
N LEU A 20 -3.26 -43.69 -8.07
CA LEU A 20 -2.52 -43.04 -6.97
C LEU A 20 -3.12 -41.68 -6.60
N ILE A 21 -4.44 -41.59 -6.67
CA ILE A 21 -5.21 -40.59 -5.94
C ILE A 21 -6.02 -41.41 -4.95
N LEU A 22 -5.85 -41.09 -3.65
CA LEU A 22 -6.45 -41.69 -2.45
C LEU A 22 -5.56 -42.70 -1.69
N GLN A 23 -4.69 -42.17 -0.82
CA GLN A 23 -4.52 -42.73 0.53
C GLN A 23 -4.07 -41.61 1.48
N GLN A 24 -5.04 -40.99 2.17
CA GLN A 24 -5.32 -41.19 3.60
C GLN A 24 -4.12 -40.90 4.51
N ASN A 25 -4.29 -39.94 5.43
CA ASN A 25 -4.23 -40.33 6.84
C ASN A 25 -5.00 -39.36 7.75
N ASN A 26 -5.97 -39.91 8.46
CA ASN A 26 -6.75 -39.26 9.51
C ASN A 26 -5.95 -39.35 10.81
N LYS A 27 -5.52 -38.21 11.37
CA LYS A 27 -5.07 -38.12 12.76
C LYS A 27 -5.60 -36.81 13.36
N ASN A 28 -6.73 -36.93 14.05
CA ASN A 28 -7.08 -35.98 15.09
C ASN A 28 -6.09 -36.15 16.25
N ASN A 29 -5.30 -35.12 16.56
CA ASN A 29 -4.72 -34.91 17.89
C ASN A 29 -4.48 -33.40 18.10
N PRO A 30 -4.54 -32.93 19.37
CA PRO A 30 -4.99 -31.60 19.76
C PRO A 30 -3.89 -30.52 19.73
N SER A 31 -4.35 -29.27 19.66
CA SER A 31 -3.68 -27.98 19.84
C SER A 31 -2.16 -27.95 20.02
N THR A 32 -1.50 -27.31 19.05
CA THR A 32 -0.45 -26.34 19.37
C THR A 32 -0.84 -25.02 18.70
N GLU A 33 -1.45 -24.11 19.47
CA GLU A 33 -1.44 -22.70 19.13
C GLU A 33 0.02 -22.24 19.12
N ILE A 34 0.65 -22.27 17.95
CA ILE A 34 1.86 -21.48 17.75
C ILE A 34 1.34 -20.05 17.69
N ILE A 35 1.46 -19.33 18.80
CA ILE A 35 1.30 -17.88 18.84
C ILE A 35 2.41 -17.33 17.93
N THR A 36 2.09 -17.21 16.66
CA THR A 36 2.91 -16.46 15.71
C THR A 36 2.82 -15.02 16.21
N PRO A 37 3.93 -14.31 16.48
CA PRO A 37 3.85 -12.87 16.68
C PRO A 37 3.09 -12.31 15.48
N ILE A 38 2.00 -11.59 15.71
CA ILE A 38 1.27 -10.92 14.64
C ILE A 38 2.25 -9.93 14.04
N GLN A 39 2.96 -10.36 13.00
CA GLN A 39 3.74 -9.49 12.17
C GLN A 39 2.69 -8.74 11.37
N GLU A 40 2.37 -7.52 11.82
CA GLU A 40 1.48 -6.60 11.12
C GLU A 40 1.91 -6.60 9.64
N GLN A 41 1.13 -7.26 8.78
CA GLN A 41 1.34 -7.20 7.35
C GLN A 41 1.29 -5.71 6.99
N PRO A 42 2.29 -5.15 6.29
CA PRO A 42 2.28 -3.74 5.96
C PRO A 42 1.04 -3.44 5.12
N ARG A 43 0.11 -2.70 5.70
CA ARG A 43 -1.07 -2.22 4.96
C ARG A 43 -0.57 -1.33 3.84
N SER A 44 -0.74 -1.79 2.60
CA SER A 44 -0.47 -0.97 1.42
C SER A 44 -1.65 -0.03 1.21
N PHE A 45 -1.39 1.28 1.18
CA PHE A 45 -2.40 2.28 0.90
C PHE A 45 -2.32 2.69 -0.57
N GLU A 46 -3.48 2.84 -1.22
CA GLU A 46 -3.55 3.29 -2.60
C GLU A 46 -3.08 4.74 -2.74
N PRO A 47 -2.32 5.06 -3.81
CA PRO A 47 -1.97 6.43 -4.12
C PRO A 47 -3.20 7.22 -4.59
N ILE A 48 -3.25 8.51 -4.27
CA ILE A 48 -4.28 9.43 -4.76
C ILE A 48 -3.60 10.46 -5.66
N GLU A 49 -4.15 10.66 -6.86
CA GLU A 49 -3.74 11.68 -7.82
C GLU A 49 -4.83 12.74 -7.95
N ASP A 50 -4.42 14.01 -7.89
CA ASP A 50 -5.27 15.19 -7.91
C ASP A 50 -4.74 16.18 -8.94
N ASN A 51 -5.54 16.43 -9.97
CA ASN A 51 -5.27 17.34 -11.08
C ASN A 51 -6.05 18.67 -10.99
N GLN A 52 -6.60 19.02 -9.82
CA GLN A 52 -7.27 20.29 -9.61
C GLN A 52 -6.26 21.45 -9.54
N GLY A 53 -6.64 22.62 -10.04
CA GLY A 53 -5.75 23.78 -10.06
C GLY A 53 -4.58 23.63 -11.04
N GLU A 54 -3.50 24.37 -10.80
CA GLU A 54 -2.36 24.50 -11.73
C GLU A 54 -1.27 23.44 -11.53
N VAL A 55 -1.34 22.66 -10.45
CA VAL A 55 -0.33 21.68 -10.06
C VAL A 55 -0.99 20.31 -9.91
N VAL A 56 -0.55 19.33 -10.69
CA VAL A 56 -0.89 17.93 -10.47
C VAL A 56 -0.11 17.41 -9.27
N VAL A 57 -0.81 16.80 -8.33
CA VAL A 57 -0.23 16.25 -7.11
C VAL A 57 -0.60 14.78 -7.00
N LYS A 58 0.39 13.92 -6.81
CA LYS A 58 0.18 12.52 -6.50
C LYS A 58 0.78 12.22 -5.14
N VAL A 59 -0.01 11.62 -4.26
CA VAL A 59 0.37 11.28 -2.89
C VAL A 59 0.28 9.78 -2.69
N THR A 60 1.39 9.17 -2.27
CA THR A 60 1.48 7.75 -1.93
C THR A 60 1.89 7.59 -0.47
N PRO A 61 1.00 7.10 0.42
CA PRO A 61 1.40 6.82 1.80
C PRO A 61 2.44 5.70 1.82
N LYS A 62 3.59 5.96 2.46
CA LYS A 62 4.64 4.96 2.69
C LYS A 62 4.52 4.34 4.08
N ARG A 63 4.09 5.13 5.06
CA ARG A 63 3.80 4.67 6.42
C ARG A 63 2.78 5.56 7.08
N LEU A 64 1.67 4.97 7.55
CA LEU A 64 0.69 5.63 8.42
C LEU A 64 0.73 4.93 9.78
N SER A 65 1.33 5.57 10.80
CA SER A 65 1.59 4.96 12.10
C SER A 65 1.31 5.92 13.26
N SER A 66 0.88 5.35 14.38
CA SER A 66 0.73 6.05 15.66
C SER A 66 1.94 5.91 16.59
N LYS A 67 2.97 5.17 16.15
CA LYS A 67 4.19 4.89 16.93
C LYS A 67 5.46 5.42 16.25
N GLU A 68 5.42 5.52 14.93
CA GLU A 68 6.54 5.95 14.10
C GLU A 68 6.14 7.14 13.25
N ASN A 69 7.13 7.84 12.70
CA ASN A 69 6.87 8.96 11.80
C ASN A 69 5.99 8.50 10.63
N VAL A 70 5.02 9.35 10.29
CA VAL A 70 4.18 9.18 9.12
C VAL A 70 4.93 9.71 7.89
N GLU A 71 4.87 8.97 6.78
CA GLU A 71 5.62 9.29 5.57
C GLU A 71 4.71 9.22 4.34
N PHE A 72 4.75 10.27 3.53
CA PHE A 72 4.14 10.31 2.20
C PHE A 72 5.21 10.56 1.16
N ASN A 73 5.24 9.74 0.10
CA ASN A 73 5.91 10.16 -1.14
C ASN A 73 4.93 11.05 -1.92
N ILE A 74 5.40 12.22 -2.32
CA ILE A 74 4.62 13.21 -3.06
C ILE A 74 5.39 13.57 -4.34
N SER A 75 4.70 13.49 -5.47
CA SER A 75 5.16 14.07 -6.73
C SER A 75 4.28 15.22 -7.15
N LEU A 76 4.91 16.33 -7.52
CA LEU A 76 4.31 17.56 -8.01
C LEU A 76 4.69 17.74 -9.48
N SER A 77 3.75 18.15 -10.32
CA SER A 77 4.02 18.45 -11.73
C SER A 77 3.14 19.59 -12.21
N THR A 78 3.70 20.52 -12.97
CA THR A 78 2.99 21.67 -13.53
C THR A 78 3.64 22.13 -14.83
N HIS A 79 2.87 22.85 -15.65
CA HIS A 79 3.35 23.48 -16.88
C HIS A 79 2.99 24.98 -16.95
N SER A 80 2.49 25.56 -15.85
CA SER A 80 1.97 26.93 -15.81
C SER A 80 2.56 27.79 -14.71
N VAL A 81 3.11 27.20 -13.65
CA VAL A 81 3.69 27.93 -12.50
C VAL A 81 5.00 27.32 -12.05
N ASP A 82 5.79 28.09 -11.30
CA ASP A 82 6.99 27.58 -10.64
C ASP A 82 6.65 26.94 -9.29
N LEU A 83 7.28 25.81 -8.97
CA LEU A 83 7.05 25.05 -7.74
C LEU A 83 7.90 25.58 -6.56
N ASP A 84 7.83 26.88 -6.28
CA ASP A 84 8.58 27.52 -5.19
C ASP A 84 7.98 27.29 -3.78
N TYR A 85 7.00 26.39 -3.69
CA TYR A 85 6.37 25.99 -2.43
C TYR A 85 7.34 25.17 -1.57
N SER A 86 7.29 25.41 -0.26
CA SER A 86 7.80 24.47 0.73
C SER A 86 6.64 23.63 1.24
N LEU A 87 6.54 22.36 0.84
CA LEU A 87 5.48 21.47 1.31
C LEU A 87 5.46 21.33 2.84
N LYS A 88 6.61 21.51 3.49
CA LYS A 88 6.70 21.55 4.96
C LYS A 88 5.84 22.67 5.57
N ASP A 89 5.75 23.82 4.89
CA ASP A 89 5.13 25.02 5.44
C ASP A 89 3.64 25.14 5.11
N ILE A 90 3.18 24.45 4.06
CA ILE A 90 1.79 24.52 3.58
C ILE A 90 0.97 23.26 3.82
N SER A 91 1.56 22.23 4.45
CA SER A 91 0.87 20.95 4.68
C SER A 91 0.54 20.71 6.15
N LEU A 92 -0.51 19.94 6.41
CA LEU A 92 -0.84 19.38 7.73
C LEU A 92 -1.56 18.03 7.58
N ILE A 93 -1.50 17.18 8.61
CA ILE A 93 -2.43 16.06 8.76
C ILE A 93 -3.51 16.46 9.76
N GLU A 94 -4.77 16.15 9.45
CA GLU A 94 -5.90 16.18 10.38
C GLU A 94 -6.38 14.73 10.65
N ASP A 95 -6.65 14.38 11.89
CA ASP A 95 -7.22 13.06 12.27
C ASP A 95 -8.75 13.09 12.46
N ASP A 96 -9.36 11.93 12.75
CA ASP A 96 -10.79 11.80 12.96
C ASP A 96 -11.35 12.56 14.18
N LYS A 97 -10.47 13.06 15.03
CA LYS A 97 -10.78 13.79 16.27
C LYS A 97 -10.49 15.28 16.14
N GLY A 98 -10.05 15.75 14.96
CA GLY A 98 -9.69 17.13 14.69
C GLY A 98 -8.31 17.55 15.22
N ASN A 99 -7.43 16.61 15.56
CA ASN A 99 -6.04 16.94 15.89
C ASN A 99 -5.26 17.24 14.63
N GLU A 100 -4.44 18.30 14.67
CA GLU A 100 -3.58 18.70 13.58
C GLU A 100 -2.10 18.35 13.87
N TYR A 101 -1.40 17.85 12.84
CA TYR A 101 0.01 17.51 12.88
C TYR A 101 0.76 18.22 11.77
N LYS A 102 1.79 19.00 12.13
CA LYS A 102 2.65 19.69 11.16
C LYS A 102 3.79 18.79 10.67
N PRO A 103 4.28 18.97 9.43
CA PRO A 103 5.39 18.19 8.91
C PRO A 103 6.70 18.49 9.65
N ILE A 104 7.52 17.46 9.84
CA ILE A 104 8.88 17.52 10.35
C ILE A 104 9.83 18.01 9.24
N SER A 105 9.71 17.43 8.04
CA SER A 105 10.61 17.68 6.92
C SER A 105 9.97 17.38 5.57
N TRP A 106 10.53 18.01 4.53
CA TRP A 106 10.26 17.77 3.12
C TRP A 106 11.58 17.54 2.39
N SER A 107 11.72 16.44 1.65
CA SER A 107 12.97 16.10 0.97
C SER A 107 13.04 16.52 -0.51
N GLY A 108 11.92 16.88 -1.13
CA GLY A 108 11.86 17.13 -2.57
C GLY A 108 12.31 18.52 -3.01
N GLY A 109 12.91 19.31 -2.12
CA GLY A 109 13.45 20.63 -2.47
C GLY A 109 12.37 21.66 -2.82
N LYS A 110 12.73 22.64 -3.63
CA LYS A 110 11.87 23.75 -4.09
C LYS A 110 12.28 24.20 -5.49
N GLY A 111 11.34 24.78 -6.23
CA GLY A 111 11.51 25.37 -7.55
C GLY A 111 11.31 24.41 -8.72
N GLY A 112 11.40 24.93 -9.94
CA GLY A 112 11.21 24.16 -11.18
C GLY A 112 9.74 23.77 -11.43
N HIS A 113 9.54 22.77 -12.28
CA HIS A 113 8.21 22.35 -12.77
C HIS A 113 7.82 20.91 -12.39
N HIS A 114 8.78 20.14 -11.88
CA HIS A 114 8.58 18.79 -11.36
C HIS A 114 9.38 18.61 -10.08
N LEU A 115 8.71 18.20 -9.00
CA LEU A 115 9.36 17.88 -7.73
C LEU A 115 8.87 16.51 -7.24
N GLU A 116 9.75 15.73 -6.64
CA GLU A 116 9.38 14.50 -5.93
C GLU A 116 10.16 14.41 -4.63
N GLY A 117 9.51 13.94 -3.57
CA GLY A 117 10.16 13.75 -2.29
C GLY A 117 9.28 13.10 -1.25
N ILE A 118 9.82 12.98 -0.04
CA ILE A 118 9.14 12.46 1.13
C ILE A 118 8.76 13.61 2.05
N LEU A 119 7.47 13.68 2.39
CA LEU A 119 6.93 14.56 3.41
C LEU A 119 6.72 13.75 4.69
N ILE A 120 7.42 14.14 5.75
CA ILE A 120 7.47 13.39 7.02
C ILE A 120 6.68 14.16 8.08
N PHE A 121 5.88 13.45 8.87
CA PHE A 121 5.10 13.96 9.99
C PHE A 121 5.41 13.16 11.27
N PRO A 122 5.13 13.73 12.46
CA PRO A 122 5.12 12.93 13.68
C PRO A 122 4.02 11.85 13.63
N PRO A 123 4.10 10.83 14.49
CA PRO A 123 3.00 9.88 14.66
C PRO A 123 1.71 10.57 15.10
N PHE A 124 0.57 10.10 14.59
CA PHE A 124 -0.77 10.52 15.05
C PHE A 124 -1.20 9.77 16.32
N LEU A 125 -2.31 10.18 16.94
CA LEU A 125 -2.81 9.51 18.14
C LEU A 125 -3.27 8.08 17.87
N ASN A 126 -3.01 7.18 18.84
CA ASN A 126 -3.49 5.81 18.75
C ASN A 126 -5.03 5.75 18.62
N LYS A 127 -5.55 4.72 17.94
CA LYS A 127 -6.99 4.53 17.65
C LYS A 127 -7.59 5.65 16.81
N THR A 128 -6.80 6.21 15.90
CA THR A 128 -7.29 7.11 14.85
C THR A 128 -8.00 6.30 13.77
N MET A 129 -9.19 6.75 13.33
CA MET A 129 -9.98 6.04 12.33
C MET A 129 -9.58 6.41 10.89
N PHE A 130 -9.20 7.66 10.68
CA PHE A 130 -8.68 8.14 9.41
C PHE A 130 -7.68 9.26 9.62
N VAL A 131 -6.82 9.43 8.64
CA VAL A 131 -5.98 10.63 8.51
C VAL A 131 -6.28 11.34 7.21
N ARG A 132 -6.26 12.67 7.23
CA ARG A 132 -6.38 13.53 6.06
C ARG A 132 -5.13 14.38 5.92
N LEU A 133 -4.39 14.18 4.83
CA LEU A 133 -3.35 15.12 4.42
C LEU A 133 -4.02 16.32 3.73
N ILE A 134 -3.69 17.52 4.19
CA ILE A 134 -4.13 18.79 3.60
C ILE A 134 -2.90 19.52 3.10
N ILE A 135 -2.90 19.96 1.84
CA ILE A 135 -1.87 20.81 1.23
C ILE A 135 -2.55 22.10 0.78
N LYS A 136 -2.22 23.21 1.42
CA LYS A 136 -2.90 24.49 1.24
C LYS A 136 -2.36 25.26 0.05
N GLN A 137 -3.25 25.86 -0.73
CA GLN A 137 -2.96 26.82 -1.79
C GLN A 137 -1.93 26.35 -2.83
N ILE A 138 -1.82 25.04 -3.06
CA ILE A 138 -0.92 24.49 -4.06
C ILE A 138 -1.58 24.55 -5.44
N GLY A 139 -0.99 25.31 -6.37
CA GLY A 139 -1.61 25.58 -7.66
C GLY A 139 -2.96 26.31 -7.56
N GLY A 140 -3.08 27.20 -6.56
CA GLY A 140 -4.24 28.06 -6.35
C GLY A 140 -5.42 27.42 -5.61
N VAL A 141 -5.31 26.18 -5.14
CA VAL A 141 -6.38 25.46 -4.43
C VAL A 141 -5.86 24.70 -3.21
N ASP A 142 -6.75 24.44 -2.25
CA ASP A 142 -6.47 23.50 -1.16
C ASP A 142 -6.77 22.07 -1.62
N LYS A 143 -5.82 21.17 -1.41
CA LYS A 143 -5.95 19.74 -1.77
C LYS A 143 -5.99 18.87 -0.53
N ASN A 144 -6.88 17.87 -0.54
CA ASN A 144 -7.22 17.08 0.64
C ASN A 144 -7.26 15.59 0.28
N TYR A 145 -6.51 14.77 1.01
CA TYR A 145 -6.35 13.34 0.74
C TYR A 145 -6.64 12.53 2.01
N LYS A 146 -7.62 11.62 1.98
CA LYS A 146 -8.05 10.85 3.16
C LYS A 146 -7.75 9.36 2.99
N TRP A 147 -7.21 8.75 4.04
CA TRP A 147 -7.03 7.30 4.16
C TRP A 147 -7.62 6.78 5.46
N ASP A 148 -8.35 5.67 5.38
CA ASP A 148 -8.90 4.96 6.54
C ASP A 148 -7.86 3.99 7.13
N LEU A 149 -7.83 3.88 8.46
CA LEU A 149 -6.84 3.10 9.24
C LEU A 149 -7.41 1.83 9.88
#